data_AF-A0A2A4ZMZ8-F1
#
_entry.id   AF-A0A2A4ZMZ8-F1
#
_cell.length_a   1.000
_cell.length_b   1.000
_cell.length_c   1.000
_cell.angle_alpha   90.00
_cell.angle_beta   90.00
_cell.angle_gamma   90.00
#
_symmetry.space_group_name_H-M   'P 1'
#
loop_
_entity.id
_entity.type
_entity.pdbx_description
1 polymer ?
#
loop_
_entity_poly.entity_id
_entity_poly.type
_entity_poly.pdbx_seq_one_letter_code
_entity_poly.pdbx_strand_id
1 'polypeptide(L)'
;DECSAITFVTGDTNDDGSHDISDVVNTLGYLFGGIATNCIAAHNCNGDNSVDISDPVYLLQYLFDTGADPASPFPACGPEGGGGLGCVSFSSCP
;
A
#
# COMPACT_ATOMS: atom_id res chain seq x y z
N ASP A 1 -20.93 -18.74 0.94
CA ASP A 1 -19.71 -18.33 0.22
C ASP A 1 -19.27 -17.00 0.77
N GLU A 2 -18.51 -17.05 1.87
CA GLU A 2 -17.86 -15.86 2.40
C GLU A 2 -16.78 -15.49 1.38
N CYS A 3 -16.89 -14.30 0.79
CA CYS A 3 -15.78 -13.71 0.04
C CYS A 3 -14.64 -13.55 1.05
N SER A 4 -13.65 -14.45 1.04
CA SER A 4 -12.48 -14.29 1.89
C SER A 4 -11.85 -12.97 1.50
N ALA A 5 -11.98 -11.96 2.36
CA ALA A 5 -11.44 -10.64 2.07
C ALA A 5 -9.92 -10.76 1.98
N ILE A 6 -9.34 -10.39 0.84
CA ILE A 6 -7.90 -10.30 0.70
C ILE A 6 -7.39 -9.31 1.73
N THR A 7 -6.43 -9.74 2.55
CA THR A 7 -5.76 -8.86 3.50
C THR A 7 -4.43 -8.41 2.94
N PHE A 8 -4.02 -7.19 3.27
CA PHE A 8 -2.76 -6.60 2.84
C PHE A 8 -2.25 -5.66 3.92
N VAL A 9 -1.07 -5.09 3.70
CA VAL A 9 -0.52 -4.00 4.52
C VAL A 9 -0.30 -2.78 3.64
N THR A 10 -0.92 -1.66 3.98
CA THR A 10 -0.67 -0.37 3.34
C THR A 10 0.81 -0.01 3.48
N GLY A 11 1.41 0.47 2.40
CA GLY A 11 2.81 0.87 2.36
C GLY A 11 3.82 -0.26 2.12
N ASP A 12 3.42 -1.54 2.15
CA ASP A 12 4.21 -2.67 1.63
C ASP A 12 3.74 -2.94 0.20
N THR A 13 4.25 -2.13 -0.72
CA THR A 13 3.71 -2.01 -2.07
C THR A 13 4.41 -2.94 -3.06
N ASN A 14 5.58 -3.45 -2.68
CA ASN A 14 6.27 -4.48 -3.42
C ASN A 14 5.97 -5.91 -2.88
N ASP A 15 5.14 -6.02 -1.83
CA ASP A 15 4.69 -7.28 -1.21
C ASP A 15 5.87 -8.16 -0.76
N ASP A 16 6.84 -7.55 -0.09
CA ASP A 16 8.01 -8.25 0.47
C ASP A 16 8.01 -8.34 2.01
N GLY A 17 6.98 -7.80 2.65
CA GLY A 17 6.79 -7.85 4.10
C GLY A 17 7.61 -6.81 4.87
N SER A 18 8.35 -5.95 4.19
CA SER A 18 9.10 -4.84 4.77
C SER A 18 8.45 -3.50 4.39
N HIS A 19 8.60 -2.50 5.26
CA HIS A 19 8.24 -1.11 4.96
C HIS A 19 9.51 -0.30 4.83
N ASP A 20 9.98 -0.11 3.59
CA ASP A 20 11.22 0.62 3.34
C ASP A 20 11.18 1.44 2.04
N ILE A 21 12.34 1.94 1.61
CA ILE A 21 12.42 2.83 0.44
C ILE A 21 12.08 2.10 -0.88
N SER A 22 12.16 0.77 -0.91
CA SER A 22 11.79 -0.01 -2.09
C SER A 22 10.30 0.10 -2.41
N ASP A 23 9.45 0.31 -1.41
CA ASP A 23 8.02 0.56 -1.57
C ASP A 23 7.71 1.88 -2.27
N VAL A 24 8.44 2.92 -1.86
CA VAL A 24 8.36 4.23 -2.50
C VAL A 24 8.72 4.10 -3.99
N VAL A 25 9.79 3.36 -4.28
CA VAL A 25 10.24 3.12 -5.65
C VAL A 25 9.21 2.29 -6.43
N ASN A 26 8.61 1.28 -5.80
CA ASN A 26 7.58 0.45 -6.43
C ASN A 26 6.34 1.28 -6.78
N THR A 27 5.86 2.12 -5.88
CA THR A 27 4.72 3.02 -6.13
C THR A 27 5.00 4.00 -7.26
N LEU A 28 6.20 4.60 -7.32
CA LEU A 28 6.60 5.44 -8.45
C LEU A 28 6.70 4.66 -9.76
N GLY A 29 7.17 3.41 -9.70
CA GLY A 29 7.19 2.49 -10.82
C GLY A 29 5.79 2.11 -11.33
N TYR A 30 4.82 1.97 -10.43
CA TYR A 30 3.41 1.77 -10.77
C TYR A 30 2.85 3.02 -11.47
N LEU A 31 3.04 4.21 -10.88
CA LEU A 31 2.49 5.46 -11.39
C LEU A 31 3.09 5.89 -12.73
N PHE A 32 4.40 5.71 -12.94
CA PHE A 32 5.13 6.31 -14.07
C PHE A 32 5.97 5.32 -14.87
N GLY A 33 6.29 4.15 -14.32
CA GLY A 33 7.16 3.14 -14.93
C GLY A 33 6.42 2.01 -15.64
N GLY A 34 5.09 1.93 -15.52
CA GLY A 34 4.28 0.83 -16.07
C GLY A 34 4.47 -0.50 -15.34
N ILE A 35 4.96 -0.48 -14.10
CA ILE A 35 5.00 -1.67 -13.24
C ILE A 35 3.56 -2.04 -12.87
N ALA A 36 3.19 -3.30 -13.07
CA ALA A 36 1.89 -3.79 -12.64
C ALA A 36 1.91 -4.13 -11.14
N THR A 37 0.77 -3.96 -10.48
CA THR A 37 0.55 -4.38 -9.10
C THR A 37 -0.70 -5.26 -9.03
N ASN A 38 -0.69 -6.22 -8.10
CA ASN A 38 -1.87 -7.02 -7.77
C ASN A 38 -2.67 -6.42 -6.60
N CYS A 39 -2.15 -5.38 -5.95
CA CYS A 39 -2.77 -4.75 -4.79
C CYS A 39 -2.67 -3.23 -4.87
N ILE A 40 -3.63 -2.59 -5.55
CA ILE A 40 -3.67 -1.12 -5.69
C ILE A 40 -3.88 -0.48 -4.31
N ALA A 41 -4.68 -1.09 -3.45
CA ALA A 41 -4.96 -0.60 -2.11
C ALA A 41 -3.70 -0.46 -1.23
N ALA A 42 -2.66 -1.29 -1.43
CA ALA A 42 -1.40 -1.18 -0.68
C ALA A 42 -0.66 0.14 -0.97
N HIS A 43 -0.88 0.74 -2.15
CA HIS A 43 -0.22 1.98 -2.56
C HIS A 43 -0.86 3.25 -1.98
N ASN A 44 -2.08 3.19 -1.45
CA ASN A 44 -2.81 4.36 -0.90
C ASN A 44 -2.34 4.68 0.53
N CYS A 45 -1.10 5.14 0.64
CA CYS A 45 -0.42 5.39 1.90
C CYS A 45 -1.06 6.54 2.70
N ASN A 46 -1.61 7.54 2.01
CA ASN A 46 -2.22 8.70 2.65
C ASN A 46 -3.71 8.48 3.02
N GLY A 47 -4.34 7.42 2.49
CA GLY A 47 -5.71 7.03 2.80
C GLY A 47 -6.80 7.86 2.12
N ASP A 48 -6.51 8.59 1.05
CA ASP A 48 -7.47 9.49 0.38
C ASP A 48 -8.34 8.82 -0.71
N ASN A 49 -8.14 7.51 -0.91
CA ASN A 49 -8.81 6.67 -1.91
C ASN A 49 -8.44 7.00 -3.36
N SER A 50 -7.30 7.64 -3.56
CA SER A 50 -6.58 7.76 -4.82
C SER A 50 -5.26 7.01 -4.69
N VAL A 51 -4.63 6.71 -5.82
CA VAL A 51 -3.21 6.37 -5.85
C VAL A 51 -2.54 7.36 -6.78
N ASP A 52 -1.78 8.29 -6.22
CA ASP A 52 -1.08 9.34 -6.94
C ASP A 52 0.26 9.70 -6.30
N ILE A 53 0.88 10.80 -6.74
CA ILE A 53 2.22 11.19 -6.28
C ILE A 53 2.26 11.52 -4.79
N SER A 54 1.12 11.84 -4.16
CA SER A 54 1.07 12.16 -2.75
C SER A 54 1.32 10.92 -1.86
N ASP A 55 1.05 9.71 -2.35
CA ASP A 55 1.29 8.45 -1.62
C ASP A 55 2.76 8.13 -1.37
N PRO A 56 3.65 8.07 -2.39
CA PRO A 56 5.08 7.85 -2.15
C PRO A 56 5.70 9.00 -1.36
N VAL A 57 5.18 10.23 -1.49
CA VAL A 57 5.61 11.38 -0.68
C VAL A 57 5.18 11.22 0.78
N TYR A 58 3.99 10.69 1.04
CA TYR A 58 3.52 10.36 2.39
C TYR A 58 4.39 9.26 3.01
N LEU A 59 4.67 8.19 2.26
CA LEU A 59 5.49 7.08 2.74
C LEU A 59 6.92 7.51 3.07
N LEU A 60 7.52 8.41 2.26
CA LEU A 60 8.83 9.00 2.59
C LEU A 60 8.82 9.82 3.89
N GLN A 61 7.73 10.54 4.18
CA GLN A 61 7.59 11.29 5.44
C GLN A 61 7.49 10.34 6.64
N TYR A 62 6.81 9.20 6.50
CA TYR A 62 6.79 8.15 7.52
C TYR A 62 8.18 7.52 7.74
N LEU A 63 8.90 7.18 6.66
CA LEU A 63 10.18 6.47 6.73
C LEU A 63 11.34 7.30 7.28
N PHE A 64 11.38 8.61 6.96
CA PHE A 64 12.57 9.44 7.18
C PHE A 64 12.31 10.71 7.99
N ASP A 65 11.07 11.00 8.35
CA ASP A 65 10.70 12.15 9.19
C ASP A 65 9.75 11.71 10.32
N THR A 66 9.23 12.64 11.11
CA THR A 66 8.18 12.37 12.11
C THR A 66 6.78 12.38 11.48
N GLY A 67 6.63 11.81 10.28
CA GLY A 67 5.35 11.65 9.60
C GLY A 67 4.39 10.75 10.37
N ALA A 68 3.10 10.83 10.05
CA ALA A 68 2.10 9.92 10.61
C ALA A 68 2.20 8.53 9.98
N ASP A 69 1.72 7.52 10.70
CA ASP A 69 1.63 6.14 10.20
C ASP A 69 0.74 6.08 8.94
N PRO A 70 1.07 5.22 7.95
CA PRO A 70 0.23 4.96 6.79
C PRO A 70 -1.21 4.59 7.17
N ALA A 71 -2.14 4.85 6.24
CA ALA A 71 -3.53 4.52 6.42
C ALA A 71 -3.75 3.02 6.70
N SER A 72 -4.74 2.69 7.54
CA SER A 72 -5.10 1.29 7.82
C SER A 72 -5.48 0.55 6.52
N PRO A 73 -5.08 -0.72 6.34
CA PRO A 73 -4.40 -1.61 7.30
C PRO A 73 -2.88 -1.41 7.40
N PHE A 74 -2.38 -1.01 8.58
CA PHE A 74 -0.96 -0.83 8.89
C PHE A 74 -0.76 -0.91 10.42
N PRO A 75 0.36 -1.46 10.94
CA PRO A 75 1.44 -2.18 10.25
C PRO A 75 1.13 -3.68 10.05
N ALA A 76 -0.05 -4.14 10.47
CA ALA A 76 -0.45 -5.53 10.37
C ALA A 76 -1.44 -5.73 9.21
N CYS A 77 -1.46 -6.96 8.68
CA CYS A 77 -2.42 -7.39 7.69
C CYS A 77 -3.85 -7.10 8.15
N GLY A 78 -4.63 -6.50 7.26
CA GLY A 78 -6.04 -6.26 7.48
C GLY A 78 -6.79 -6.18 6.16
N PRO A 79 -8.13 -6.23 6.22
CA PRO A 79 -8.95 -6.06 5.04
C PRO A 79 -8.82 -4.64 4.51
N GLU A 80 -9.20 -4.46 3.24
CA GLU A 80 -9.34 -3.14 2.66
C GLU A 80 -10.26 -2.25 3.51
N GLY A 81 -9.84 -1.01 3.73
CA GLY A 81 -10.71 0.03 4.28
C GLY A 81 -11.86 0.38 3.33
N GLY A 82 -12.63 1.43 3.66
CA GLY A 82 -13.79 1.86 2.86
C GLY A 82 -13.48 2.44 1.47
N GLY A 83 -12.25 2.31 0.95
CA GLY A 83 -11.75 2.99 -0.25
C GLY A 83 -12.02 2.27 -1.58
N GLY A 84 -12.08 0.94 -1.59
CA GLY A 84 -12.45 0.15 -2.78
C GLY A 84 -11.50 0.27 -3.98
N LEU A 85 -10.24 0.61 -3.76
CA LEU A 85 -9.16 0.58 -4.77
C LEU A 85 -8.84 -0.86 -5.22
N GLY A 86 -9.11 -1.83 -4.35
CA GLY A 86 -9.04 -3.25 -4.63
C GLY A 86 -7.66 -3.86 -4.40
N CYS A 87 -7.69 -5.12 -4.01
CA CYS A 87 -6.51 -5.98 -3.89
C CYS A 87 -6.89 -7.39 -4.33
N VAL A 88 -6.18 -7.92 -5.33
CA VAL A 88 -6.43 -9.24 -5.91
C VAL A 88 -5.63 -10.32 -5.19
N SER A 89 -4.39 -10.01 -4.81
CA SER A 89 -3.53 -10.90 -4.03
C SER A 89 -2.48 -10.12 -3.28
N PHE A 90 -2.10 -10.64 -2.11
CA PHE A 90 -1.01 -10.15 -1.29
C PHE A 90 -0.38 -11.35 -0.58
N SER A 91 0.88 -11.64 -0.85
CA SER A 91 1.57 -12.87 -0.43
C SER A 91 2.18 -12.78 0.96
N SER A 92 2.44 -11.57 1.43
CA SER A 92 2.96 -11.28 2.77
C SER A 92 1.88 -11.35 3.85
N CYS A 93 0.61 -11.58 3.47
CA CYS A 93 -0.50 -11.80 4.39
C CYS A 93 -1.09 -13.22 4.25
N PRO A 94 -1.55 -13.84 5.36
CA PRO A 94 -2.07 -15.22 5.40
C PRO A 94 -3.43 -15.43 4.76
#